data_AF-A0A956X573-F1
#
_entry.id   AF-A0A956X573-F1
#
_cell.length_a   1.000
_cell.length_b   1.000
_cell.length_c   1.000
_cell.angle_alpha   90.00
_cell.angle_beta   90.00
_cell.angle_gamma   90.00
#
_symmetry.space_group_name_H-M   'P 1'
#
loop_
_entity.id
_entity.type
_entity.pdbx_description
1 polymer ?
#
loop_
_entity_poly.entity_id
_entity_poly.type
_entity_poly.pdbx_seq_one_letter_code
_entity_poly.pdbx_strand_id
1 'polypeptide(L)'
;MNLPNLLFHLMLADFLERVRRPGIWVVAALGIGFGILFLPPADSQTLMLALGPWRGVYNSAWVGIVFGLLAVMILPLFGFSVIKNSLSRDRDTGVGQIIATTPVKRPFYLLGKWLSNLAVLTLLLLVLSVMAVVMQLWRGEATAVQSGPLLLPLWLLGLPVMALLSALALLFETVPLLAGGVGNIIFFFGWLGYLGGVALPGLFRAQVGWITPRADWLGITRPIAALQTFAATLDPTYNGHFNIAGANYGRLPTLVVWDGLSWTVVLAAERLFWIAAAVGFVLLTALIFDRFDPARTVRPFLSPGKRPQPPITSEDSFLEPVRSLAQLRGLDIGWQRPSWLTLLRAEMGLLGNGRPRWLYVLAGLLTLLSLIAPRGDGPPVTTLAWLWPVLLWAELSTRSQTFHTKTLVYATPEPRRTQFWLPWLAGVLLALTATSALSLKALASGDLLSWLGILMGTLFVPSLALACGVWSGNGRLFLVLYLLWWLSAAVGNRWFDFMAINAETAVSGVPLLYLAAAVCLLLLAYIGQRSNDLTG
;
A
#
# COMPACT_ATOMS: atom_id res chain seq x y z
N MET A 1 -33.54 0.30 -21.36
CA MET A 1 -32.22 -0.36 -21.33
C MET A 1 -32.27 -1.45 -20.27
N ASN A 2 -31.93 -2.69 -20.62
CA ASN A 2 -32.03 -3.82 -19.68
C ASN A 2 -31.00 -3.65 -18.56
N LEU A 3 -31.45 -3.86 -17.31
CA LEU A 3 -30.64 -3.66 -16.11
C LEU A 3 -29.32 -4.48 -16.10
N PRO A 4 -29.29 -5.73 -16.59
CA PRO A 4 -28.04 -6.48 -16.74
C PRO A 4 -27.05 -5.82 -17.72
N ASN A 5 -27.53 -5.27 -18.83
CA ASN A 5 -26.66 -4.62 -19.83
C ASN A 5 -26.02 -3.34 -19.26
N LEU A 6 -26.78 -2.57 -18.48
CA LEU A 6 -26.24 -1.40 -17.78
C LEU A 6 -25.11 -1.80 -16.81
N LEU A 7 -25.32 -2.83 -15.99
CA LEU A 7 -24.32 -3.31 -15.04
C LEU A 7 -23.07 -3.82 -15.75
N PHE A 8 -23.25 -4.60 -16.83
CA PHE A 8 -22.15 -5.13 -17.63
C PHE A 8 -21.29 -4.01 -18.23
N HIS A 9 -21.90 -3.01 -18.88
CA HIS A 9 -21.14 -1.92 -19.48
C HIS A 9 -20.47 -1.02 -18.44
N LEU A 10 -21.11 -0.78 -17.29
CA LEU A 10 -20.50 -0.01 -16.20
C LEU A 10 -19.29 -0.74 -15.61
N MET A 11 -19.42 -2.05 -15.37
CA MET A 11 -18.34 -2.91 -14.93
C MET A 11 -17.19 -2.93 -15.95
N LEU A 12 -17.51 -3.19 -17.22
CA LEU A 12 -16.52 -3.36 -18.28
C LEU A 12 -15.73 -2.07 -18.53
N ALA A 13 -16.39 -0.92 -18.56
CA ALA A 13 -15.72 0.36 -18.77
C ALA A 13 -14.70 0.66 -17.65
N ASP A 14 -15.11 0.50 -16.39
CA ASP A 14 -14.24 0.72 -15.23
C ASP A 14 -13.09 -0.31 -15.18
N PHE A 15 -13.36 -1.57 -15.52
CA PHE A 15 -12.37 -2.65 -15.60
C PHE A 15 -11.31 -2.35 -16.68
N LEU A 16 -11.73 -2.01 -17.90
CA LEU A 16 -10.81 -1.71 -19.01
C LEU A 16 -9.94 -0.50 -18.69
N GLU A 17 -10.50 0.52 -18.04
CA GLU A 17 -9.72 1.68 -17.60
C GLU A 17 -8.64 1.29 -16.58
N ARG A 18 -8.93 0.33 -15.70
CA ARG A 18 -7.98 -0.15 -14.68
C ARG A 18 -6.87 -1.03 -15.26
N VAL A 19 -7.19 -1.94 -16.16
CA VAL A 19 -6.20 -2.83 -16.80
C VAL A 19 -5.20 -2.06 -17.66
N ARG A 20 -5.59 -0.89 -18.18
CA ARG A 20 -4.70 0.00 -18.95
C ARG A 20 -3.77 0.84 -18.08
N ARG A 21 -3.96 0.89 -16.76
CA ARG A 21 -3.10 1.67 -15.86
C ARG A 21 -1.89 0.83 -15.44
N PRO A 22 -0.68 1.40 -15.34
CA PRO A 22 0.53 0.65 -14.99
C PRO A 22 0.47 0.02 -13.59
N GLY A 23 -0.27 0.63 -12.65
CA GLY A 23 -0.33 0.18 -11.26
C GLY A 23 -0.80 -1.26 -11.05
N ILE A 24 -1.74 -1.77 -11.87
CA ILE A 24 -2.19 -3.17 -11.77
C ILE A 24 -1.07 -4.15 -12.14
N TRP A 25 -0.27 -3.82 -13.15
CA TRP A 25 0.83 -4.66 -13.62
C TRP A 25 2.01 -4.64 -12.66
N VAL A 26 2.23 -3.52 -11.96
CA VAL A 26 3.18 -3.48 -10.84
C VAL A 26 2.74 -4.46 -9.74
N VAL A 27 1.47 -4.47 -9.37
CA VAL A 27 0.96 -5.44 -8.36
C VAL A 27 1.00 -6.87 -8.87
N ALA A 28 0.71 -7.12 -10.15
CA ALA A 28 0.88 -8.43 -10.75
C ALA A 28 2.35 -8.91 -10.70
N ALA A 29 3.30 -8.03 -11.04
CA ALA A 29 4.73 -8.31 -10.94
C ALA A 29 5.19 -8.57 -9.50
N LEU A 30 4.67 -7.82 -8.52
CA LEU A 30 4.90 -8.10 -7.10
C LEU A 30 4.32 -9.47 -6.71
N GLY A 31 3.11 -9.80 -7.18
CA GLY A 31 2.49 -11.11 -6.95
C GLY A 31 3.34 -12.26 -7.51
N ILE A 32 3.91 -12.10 -8.71
CA ILE A 32 4.87 -13.03 -9.30
C ILE A 32 6.12 -13.14 -8.41
N GLY A 33 6.70 -12.01 -8.00
CA GLY A 33 7.86 -11.97 -7.10
C GLY A 33 7.61 -12.70 -5.78
N PHE A 34 6.46 -12.46 -5.14
CA PHE A 34 6.06 -13.18 -3.93
C PHE A 34 5.85 -14.68 -4.20
N GLY A 35 5.27 -15.06 -5.33
CA GLY A 35 5.13 -16.47 -5.72
C GLY A 35 6.48 -17.19 -5.85
N ILE A 36 7.49 -16.51 -6.38
CA ILE A 36 8.87 -17.05 -6.44
C ILE A 36 9.47 -17.15 -5.04
N LEU A 37 9.32 -16.10 -4.22
CA LEU A 37 9.89 -16.05 -2.88
C LEU A 37 9.29 -17.13 -1.98
N PHE A 38 7.97 -17.31 -2.00
CA PHE A 38 7.25 -18.22 -1.09
C PHE A 38 7.49 -19.71 -1.36
N LEU A 39 8.06 -20.06 -2.51
CA LEU A 39 8.52 -21.41 -2.82
C LEU A 39 10.04 -21.36 -3.05
N PRO A 40 10.87 -21.32 -2.00
CA PRO A 40 12.32 -21.29 -2.15
C PRO A 40 12.86 -22.54 -2.85
N PRO A 41 14.08 -22.49 -3.42
CA PRO A 41 14.78 -23.67 -3.93
C PRO A 41 14.99 -24.77 -2.87
N ALA A 42 15.14 -26.02 -3.30
CA ALA A 42 15.23 -27.18 -2.41
C ALA A 42 16.46 -27.16 -1.48
N ASP A 43 17.54 -26.48 -1.89
CA ASP A 43 18.78 -26.25 -1.15
C ASP A 43 18.71 -25.06 -0.18
N SER A 44 17.58 -24.34 -0.12
CA SER A 44 17.41 -23.21 0.78
C SER A 44 17.17 -23.65 2.23
N GLN A 45 17.91 -23.06 3.16
CA GLN A 45 17.69 -23.20 4.61
C GLN A 45 16.56 -22.28 5.13
N THR A 46 16.05 -21.39 4.27
CA THR A 46 14.96 -20.47 4.60
C THR A 46 13.64 -21.06 4.12
N LEU A 47 12.76 -21.39 5.05
CA LEU A 47 11.45 -21.95 4.80
C LEU A 47 10.39 -20.86 4.85
N MET A 48 9.62 -20.73 3.78
CA MET A 48 8.56 -19.72 3.70
C MET A 48 7.22 -20.19 4.23
N LEU A 49 6.97 -21.51 4.20
CA LEU A 49 5.93 -22.16 4.97
C LEU A 49 6.58 -23.37 5.64
N ALA A 50 6.58 -23.39 6.97
CA ALA A 50 7.21 -24.44 7.76
C ALA A 50 6.31 -24.89 8.90
N LEU A 51 6.35 -26.20 9.16
CA LEU A 51 5.72 -26.83 10.31
C LEU A 51 6.87 -27.31 11.20
N GLY A 52 7.44 -26.43 12.02
CA GLY A 52 8.73 -26.70 12.65
C GLY A 52 9.82 -27.03 11.61
N PRO A 53 10.49 -28.19 11.66
CA PRO A 53 11.53 -28.54 10.69
C PRO A 53 11.00 -29.08 9.35
N TRP A 54 9.69 -29.34 9.23
CA TRP A 54 9.11 -29.97 8.05
C TRP A 54 8.68 -28.95 6.99
N ARG A 55 8.97 -29.31 5.74
CA ARG A 55 8.46 -28.63 4.53
C ARG A 55 7.79 -29.67 3.64
N GLY A 56 6.61 -29.36 3.11
CA GLY A 56 5.99 -30.22 2.12
C GLY A 56 6.76 -30.26 0.80
N VAL A 57 6.79 -31.45 0.19
CA VAL A 57 7.20 -31.63 -1.21
C VAL A 57 6.33 -30.71 -2.07
N TYR A 58 6.93 -30.05 -3.07
CA TYR A 58 6.23 -29.15 -3.99
C TYR A 58 5.33 -29.90 -5.00
N ASN A 59 4.39 -30.69 -4.48
CA ASN A 59 3.26 -31.26 -5.23
C ASN A 59 2.11 -30.26 -5.33
N SER A 60 1.09 -30.60 -6.12
CA SER A 60 -0.06 -29.72 -6.35
C SER A 60 -0.81 -29.33 -5.07
N ALA A 61 -0.90 -30.22 -4.09
CA ALA A 61 -1.54 -29.92 -2.82
C ALA A 61 -0.78 -28.83 -2.04
N TRP A 62 0.52 -29.03 -1.80
CA TRP A 62 1.34 -28.07 -1.05
C TRP A 62 1.48 -26.73 -1.76
N VAL A 63 1.74 -26.75 -3.07
CA VAL A 63 1.81 -25.52 -3.88
C VAL A 63 0.46 -24.80 -3.82
N GLY A 64 -0.65 -25.53 -3.95
CA GLY A 64 -2.01 -24.99 -3.88
C GLY A 64 -2.30 -24.27 -2.57
N ILE A 65 -1.98 -24.87 -1.42
CA ILE A 65 -2.22 -24.22 -0.11
C ILE A 65 -1.29 -23.05 0.13
N VAL A 66 -0.02 -23.12 -0.30
CA VAL A 66 0.91 -21.99 -0.17
C VAL A 66 0.41 -20.80 -0.98
N PHE A 67 0.00 -21.02 -2.24
CA PHE A 67 -0.56 -19.95 -3.07
C PHE A 67 -1.94 -19.47 -2.60
N GLY A 68 -2.76 -20.36 -2.03
CA GLY A 68 -4.03 -19.97 -1.39
C GLY A 68 -3.81 -19.07 -0.17
N LEU A 69 -2.89 -19.42 0.71
CA LEU A 69 -2.50 -18.59 1.85
C LEU A 69 -1.86 -17.27 1.40
N LEU A 70 -0.97 -17.30 0.40
CA LEU A 70 -0.40 -16.09 -0.20
C LEU A 70 -1.48 -15.17 -0.77
N ALA A 71 -2.48 -15.73 -1.46
CA ALA A 71 -3.58 -14.98 -2.03
C ALA A 71 -4.48 -14.31 -0.97
N VAL A 72 -4.66 -14.90 0.21
CA VAL A 72 -5.49 -14.28 1.26
C VAL A 72 -4.68 -13.45 2.27
N MET A 73 -3.37 -13.67 2.39
CA MET A 73 -2.53 -12.92 3.31
C MET A 73 -1.87 -11.72 2.64
N ILE A 74 -1.35 -11.87 1.42
CA ILE A 74 -0.54 -10.84 0.76
C ILE A 74 -1.36 -10.04 -0.25
N LEU A 75 -2.20 -10.71 -1.06
CA LEU A 75 -2.95 -10.01 -2.11
C LEU A 75 -3.90 -8.94 -1.58
N PRO A 76 -4.57 -9.06 -0.39
CA PRO A 76 -5.42 -7.98 0.08
C PRO A 76 -4.69 -6.66 0.31
N LEU A 77 -3.42 -6.74 0.73
CA LEU A 77 -2.61 -5.56 0.99
C LEU A 77 -2.36 -4.74 -0.29
N PHE A 78 -1.88 -5.40 -1.35
CA PHE A 78 -1.62 -4.76 -2.64
C PHE A 78 -2.91 -4.51 -3.43
N GLY A 79 -3.83 -5.48 -3.43
CA GLY A 79 -5.10 -5.42 -4.12
C GLY A 79 -5.91 -4.20 -3.69
N PHE A 80 -6.03 -3.95 -2.38
CA PHE A 80 -6.73 -2.78 -1.85
C PHE A 80 -6.21 -1.47 -2.45
N SER A 81 -4.89 -1.29 -2.52
CA SER A 81 -4.27 -0.08 -3.05
C SER A 81 -4.60 0.19 -4.53
N VAL A 82 -4.78 -0.86 -5.32
CA VAL A 82 -5.09 -0.77 -6.76
C VAL A 82 -6.58 -0.55 -6.97
N ILE A 83 -7.44 -1.20 -6.19
CA ILE A 83 -8.88 -1.08 -6.37
C ILE A 83 -9.48 0.17 -5.75
N LYS A 84 -8.89 0.69 -4.66
CA LYS A 84 -9.33 1.90 -3.94
C LYS A 84 -9.04 3.18 -4.71
N ASN A 85 -9.82 3.45 -5.75
CA ASN A 85 -9.89 4.72 -6.49
C ASN A 85 -11.04 4.72 -7.50
N SER A 86 -12.11 3.99 -7.21
CA SER A 86 -13.27 3.86 -8.09
C SER A 86 -14.08 5.15 -8.07
N LEU A 87 -14.65 5.47 -6.91
CA LEU A 87 -15.53 6.59 -6.66
C LEU A 87 -14.75 7.91 -6.60
N SER A 88 -13.56 7.92 -5.98
CA SER A 88 -12.71 9.12 -5.94
C SER A 88 -12.35 9.60 -7.34
N ARG A 89 -12.05 8.68 -8.26
CA ARG A 89 -11.77 9.05 -9.65
C ARG A 89 -12.98 9.65 -10.35
N ASP A 90 -14.18 9.08 -10.15
CA ASP A 90 -15.39 9.65 -10.74
C ASP A 90 -15.66 11.06 -10.17
N ARG A 91 -15.28 11.34 -8.92
CA ARG A 91 -15.32 12.69 -8.33
C ARG A 91 -14.30 13.61 -8.97
N ASP A 92 -13.03 13.20 -9.00
CA ASP A 92 -11.90 14.03 -9.43
C ASP A 92 -11.98 14.37 -10.94
N THR A 93 -12.48 13.44 -11.76
CA THR A 93 -12.67 13.63 -13.20
C THR A 93 -13.95 14.39 -13.56
N GLY A 94 -14.84 14.64 -12.59
CA GLY A 94 -16.15 15.25 -12.82
C GLY A 94 -17.18 14.30 -13.46
N VAL A 95 -16.80 13.10 -13.89
CA VAL A 95 -17.70 12.09 -14.49
C VAL A 95 -18.83 11.72 -13.54
N GLY A 96 -18.59 11.72 -12.23
CA GLY A 96 -19.59 11.49 -11.20
C GLY A 96 -20.80 12.43 -11.27
N GLN A 97 -20.60 13.69 -11.71
CA GLN A 97 -21.68 14.66 -11.90
C GLN A 97 -22.59 14.27 -13.07
N ILE A 98 -22.01 13.74 -14.15
CA ILE A 98 -22.77 13.19 -15.28
C ILE A 98 -23.55 11.96 -14.83
N ILE A 99 -22.94 11.07 -14.04
CA ILE A 99 -23.62 9.88 -13.51
C ILE A 99 -24.78 10.27 -12.59
N ALA A 100 -24.62 11.33 -11.79
CA ALA A 100 -25.66 11.82 -10.89
C ALA A 100 -26.93 12.27 -11.63
N THR A 101 -26.81 12.77 -12.87
CA THR A 101 -27.95 13.19 -13.71
C THR A 101 -28.59 12.04 -14.50
N THR A 102 -28.03 10.83 -14.48
CA THR A 102 -28.62 9.64 -15.10
C THR A 102 -29.71 9.00 -14.22
N PRO A 103 -30.57 8.09 -14.74
CA PRO A 103 -31.53 7.33 -13.92
C PRO A 103 -30.91 6.19 -13.08
N VAL A 104 -29.59 6.02 -13.05
CA VAL A 104 -28.91 4.91 -12.36
C VAL A 104 -28.99 5.06 -10.84
N LYS A 105 -29.67 4.13 -10.15
CA LYS A 105 -29.78 4.16 -8.68
C LYS A 105 -28.46 3.79 -7.98
N ARG A 106 -28.26 4.31 -6.76
CA ARG A 106 -27.08 4.07 -5.89
C ARG A 106 -26.63 2.61 -5.80
N PRO A 107 -27.50 1.62 -5.47
CA PRO A 107 -27.06 0.24 -5.31
C PRO A 107 -26.56 -0.37 -6.63
N PHE A 108 -27.21 -0.10 -7.76
CA PHE A 108 -26.77 -0.61 -9.06
C PHE A 108 -25.43 -0.03 -9.50
N TYR A 109 -25.24 1.27 -9.24
CA TYR A 109 -23.97 1.93 -9.48
C TYR A 109 -22.83 1.27 -8.69
N LEU A 110 -23.01 1.09 -7.38
CA LEU A 110 -22.00 0.48 -6.52
C LEU A 110 -21.80 -1.00 -6.81
N LEU A 111 -22.84 -1.76 -7.17
CA LEU A 111 -22.70 -3.15 -7.60
C LEU A 111 -21.84 -3.28 -8.86
N GLY A 112 -22.01 -2.39 -9.85
CA GLY A 112 -21.15 -2.40 -11.04
C GLY A 112 -19.70 -2.02 -10.73
N LYS A 113 -19.46 -1.06 -9.83
CA LYS A 113 -18.11 -0.73 -9.34
C LYS A 113 -17.49 -1.87 -8.53
N TRP A 114 -18.30 -2.56 -7.71
CA TRP A 114 -17.87 -3.73 -6.95
C TRP A 114 -17.47 -4.90 -7.85
N LEU A 115 -18.26 -5.16 -8.90
CA LEU A 115 -17.94 -6.18 -9.90
C LEU A 115 -16.68 -5.82 -10.69
N SER A 116 -16.46 -4.55 -11.03
CA SER A 116 -15.23 -4.09 -11.69
C SER A 116 -14.00 -4.32 -10.80
N ASN A 117 -14.07 -3.91 -9.54
CA ASN A 117 -13.02 -4.14 -8.55
C ASN A 117 -12.75 -5.64 -8.35
N LEU A 118 -13.81 -6.45 -8.25
CA LEU A 118 -13.70 -7.90 -8.14
C LEU A 118 -13.07 -8.52 -9.39
N ALA A 119 -13.42 -8.08 -10.59
CA ALA A 119 -12.81 -8.55 -11.83
C ALA A 119 -11.31 -8.23 -11.89
N VAL A 120 -10.89 -7.05 -11.43
CA VAL A 120 -9.47 -6.69 -11.31
C VAL A 120 -8.73 -7.59 -10.32
N LEU A 121 -9.30 -7.84 -9.14
CA LEU A 121 -8.67 -8.74 -8.16
C LEU A 121 -8.65 -10.20 -8.62
N THR A 122 -9.68 -10.62 -9.35
CA THR A 122 -9.77 -11.95 -9.97
C THR A 122 -8.69 -12.13 -11.05
N LEU A 123 -8.38 -11.08 -11.81
CA LEU A 123 -7.24 -11.10 -12.74
C LEU A 123 -5.91 -11.35 -12.00
N LEU A 124 -5.71 -10.74 -10.83
CA LEU A 124 -4.52 -11.00 -10.02
C LEU A 124 -4.50 -12.43 -9.46
N LEU A 125 -5.66 -12.99 -9.07
CA LEU A 125 -5.77 -14.41 -8.71
C LEU A 125 -5.45 -15.35 -9.89
N LEU A 126 -5.84 -14.99 -11.11
CA LEU A 126 -5.49 -15.73 -12.32
C LEU A 126 -3.97 -15.71 -12.56
N VAL A 127 -3.33 -14.56 -12.39
CA VAL A 127 -1.85 -14.45 -12.45
C VAL A 127 -1.20 -15.37 -11.42
N LEU A 128 -1.69 -15.39 -10.17
CA LEU A 128 -1.20 -16.31 -9.14
C LEU A 128 -1.47 -17.78 -9.48
N SER A 129 -2.59 -18.10 -10.15
CA SER A 129 -2.90 -19.46 -10.59
C SER A 129 -1.91 -19.96 -11.63
N VAL A 130 -1.59 -19.13 -12.63
CA VAL A 130 -0.55 -19.42 -13.62
C VAL A 130 0.81 -19.57 -12.93
N MET A 131 1.12 -18.68 -12.00
CA MET A 131 2.37 -18.73 -11.25
C MET A 131 2.50 -20.00 -10.41
N ALA A 132 1.41 -20.50 -9.81
CA ALA A 132 1.41 -21.75 -9.05
C ALA A 132 1.80 -22.95 -9.93
N VAL A 133 1.24 -23.04 -11.15
CA VAL A 133 1.61 -24.06 -12.15
C VAL A 133 3.07 -23.94 -12.53
N VAL A 134 3.51 -22.72 -12.88
CA VAL A 134 4.89 -22.44 -13.27
C VAL A 134 5.86 -22.81 -12.15
N MET A 135 5.58 -22.43 -10.90
CA MET A 135 6.44 -22.72 -9.75
C MET A 135 6.51 -24.21 -9.44
N GLN A 136 5.40 -24.95 -9.53
CA GLN A 136 5.42 -26.40 -9.33
C GLN A 136 6.36 -27.07 -10.35
N LEU A 137 6.21 -26.72 -11.64
CA LEU A 137 7.03 -27.27 -12.71
C LEU A 137 8.49 -26.82 -12.62
N TRP A 138 8.73 -25.56 -12.27
CA TRP A 138 10.07 -25.00 -12.17
C TRP A 138 10.86 -25.57 -10.99
N ARG A 139 10.21 -25.83 -9.86
CA ARG A 139 10.85 -26.49 -8.71
C ARG A 139 11.10 -27.96 -8.96
N GLY A 140 10.30 -28.61 -9.79
CA GLY A 140 10.59 -29.94 -10.33
C GLY A 140 10.51 -31.10 -9.34
N GLU A 141 10.11 -30.88 -8.08
CA GLU A 141 9.98 -31.95 -7.07
C GLU A 141 8.82 -32.91 -7.37
N ALA A 142 7.76 -32.41 -8.01
CA ALA A 142 6.64 -33.20 -8.50
C ALA A 142 6.10 -32.60 -9.81
N THR A 143 6.32 -33.30 -10.92
CA THR A 143 5.95 -32.82 -12.28
C THR A 143 4.49 -33.04 -12.63
N ALA A 144 3.79 -33.94 -11.92
CA ALA A 144 2.37 -34.20 -12.12
C ALA A 144 1.51 -33.05 -11.53
N VAL A 145 0.90 -32.26 -12.40
CA VAL A 145 0.02 -31.14 -12.00
C VAL A 145 -1.42 -31.63 -11.89
N GLN A 146 -1.93 -31.68 -10.67
CA GLN A 146 -3.33 -31.99 -10.38
C GLN A 146 -4.11 -30.68 -10.17
N SER A 147 -5.04 -30.38 -11.08
CA SER A 147 -5.77 -29.10 -11.09
C SER A 147 -6.59 -28.86 -9.82
N GLY A 148 -7.24 -29.89 -9.29
CA GLY A 148 -8.06 -29.79 -8.08
C GLY A 148 -7.25 -29.32 -6.85
N PRO A 149 -6.27 -30.12 -6.38
CA PRO A 149 -5.43 -29.76 -5.23
C PRO A 149 -4.68 -28.43 -5.39
N LEU A 150 -4.30 -28.06 -6.63
CA LEU A 150 -3.60 -26.81 -6.91
C LEU A 150 -4.52 -25.58 -6.86
N LEU A 151 -5.65 -25.65 -7.56
CA LEU A 151 -6.50 -24.47 -7.80
C LEU A 151 -7.60 -24.30 -6.75
N LEU A 152 -8.14 -25.39 -6.18
CA LEU A 152 -9.24 -25.28 -5.19
C LEU A 152 -8.87 -24.40 -3.99
N PRO A 153 -7.70 -24.57 -3.33
CA PRO A 153 -7.31 -23.69 -2.23
C PRO A 153 -7.15 -22.24 -2.64
N LEU A 154 -6.58 -21.99 -3.82
CA LEU A 154 -6.39 -20.64 -4.33
C LEU A 154 -7.73 -19.92 -4.55
N TRP A 155 -8.69 -20.58 -5.20
CA TRP A 155 -9.96 -19.96 -5.57
C TRP A 155 -10.97 -19.92 -4.43
N LEU A 156 -11.13 -21.02 -3.68
CA LEU A 156 -12.09 -21.06 -2.57
C LEU A 156 -11.66 -20.21 -1.38
N LEU A 157 -10.36 -19.98 -1.18
CA LEU A 157 -9.88 -19.01 -0.19
C LEU A 157 -9.83 -17.60 -0.78
N GLY A 158 -9.22 -17.44 -1.96
CA GLY A 158 -8.94 -16.13 -2.55
C GLY A 158 -10.17 -15.36 -3.01
N LEU A 159 -11.06 -15.97 -3.81
CA LEU A 159 -12.18 -15.25 -4.45
C LEU A 159 -13.14 -14.61 -3.43
N PRO A 160 -13.56 -15.29 -2.33
CA PRO A 160 -14.40 -14.65 -1.32
C PRO A 160 -13.73 -13.48 -0.61
N VAL A 161 -12.43 -13.58 -0.33
CA VAL A 161 -11.66 -12.49 0.27
C VAL A 161 -11.58 -11.30 -0.68
N MET A 162 -11.33 -11.55 -1.98
CA MET A 162 -11.32 -10.49 -2.99
C MET A 162 -12.69 -9.81 -3.14
N ALA A 163 -13.79 -10.58 -3.04
CA ALA A 163 -15.14 -10.07 -3.03
C ALA A 163 -15.40 -9.13 -1.83
N LEU A 164 -15.02 -9.54 -0.62
CA LEU A 164 -15.11 -8.70 0.58
C LEU A 164 -14.21 -7.47 0.49
N LEU A 165 -12.97 -7.63 0.02
CA LEU A 165 -12.02 -6.54 -0.14
C LEU A 165 -12.54 -5.47 -1.11
N SER A 166 -13.16 -5.91 -2.20
CA SER A 166 -13.84 -5.03 -3.16
C SER A 166 -14.93 -4.19 -2.50
N ALA A 167 -15.76 -4.82 -1.66
CA ALA A 167 -16.82 -4.13 -0.93
C ALA A 167 -16.25 -3.14 0.11
N LEU A 168 -15.21 -3.56 0.82
CA LEU A 168 -14.52 -2.73 1.82
C LEU A 168 -13.86 -1.50 1.18
N ALA A 169 -13.27 -1.64 -0.01
CA ALA A 169 -12.70 -0.51 -0.74
C ALA A 169 -13.78 0.53 -1.09
N LEU A 170 -14.96 0.10 -1.55
CA LEU A 170 -16.07 1.02 -1.80
C LEU A 170 -16.53 1.72 -0.53
N LEU A 171 -16.67 0.99 0.58
CA LEU A 171 -17.02 1.58 1.87
C LEU A 171 -16.01 2.67 2.28
N PHE A 172 -14.72 2.37 2.20
CA PHE A 172 -13.66 3.33 2.51
C PHE A 172 -13.72 4.57 1.60
N GLU A 173 -14.06 4.42 0.32
CA GLU A 173 -14.19 5.53 -0.61
C GLU A 173 -15.48 6.37 -0.43
N THR A 174 -16.49 5.84 0.26
CA THR A 174 -17.70 6.62 0.61
C THR A 174 -17.54 7.48 1.86
N VAL A 175 -16.61 7.12 2.77
CA VAL A 175 -16.36 7.87 4.00
C VAL A 175 -15.23 8.88 3.77
N PRO A 176 -15.46 10.21 3.91
CA PRO A 176 -14.47 11.23 3.56
C PRO A 176 -13.09 11.04 4.23
N LEU A 177 -13.07 10.62 5.50
CA LEU A 177 -11.83 10.38 6.24
C LEU A 177 -11.05 9.16 5.70
N LEU A 178 -11.75 8.12 5.26
CA LEU A 178 -11.16 6.86 4.79
C LEU A 178 -10.82 6.88 3.29
N ALA A 179 -11.43 7.78 2.52
CA ALA A 179 -11.19 7.89 1.07
C ALA A 179 -9.74 8.29 0.75
N GLY A 180 -9.13 9.12 1.61
CA GLY A 180 -7.75 9.58 1.48
C GLY A 180 -6.67 8.55 1.88
N GLY A 181 -5.44 9.03 2.06
CA GLY A 181 -4.30 8.21 2.46
C GLY A 181 -4.42 7.60 3.86
N VAL A 182 -5.13 8.29 4.78
CA VAL A 182 -5.40 7.79 6.15
C VAL A 182 -6.09 6.42 6.12
N GLY A 183 -7.06 6.21 5.23
CA GLY A 183 -7.71 4.91 5.11
C GLY A 183 -6.77 3.80 4.63
N ASN A 184 -5.70 4.10 3.90
CA ASN A 184 -4.70 3.08 3.54
C ASN A 184 -3.87 2.65 4.76
N ILE A 185 -3.54 3.61 5.63
CA ILE A 185 -2.83 3.34 6.89
C ILE A 185 -3.72 2.51 7.82
N ILE A 186 -4.98 2.91 8.00
CA ILE A 186 -5.95 2.15 8.81
C ILE A 186 -6.12 0.74 8.26
N PHE A 187 -6.24 0.60 6.94
CA PHE A 187 -6.32 -0.72 6.32
C PHE A 187 -5.05 -1.55 6.55
N PHE A 188 -3.85 -0.97 6.39
CA PHE A 188 -2.58 -1.65 6.65
C PHE A 188 -2.49 -2.14 8.10
N PHE A 189 -2.79 -1.29 9.08
CA PHE A 189 -2.77 -1.68 10.49
C PHE A 189 -3.89 -2.63 10.87
N GLY A 190 -5.06 -2.54 10.23
CA GLY A 190 -6.15 -3.51 10.40
C GLY A 190 -5.78 -4.88 9.83
N TRP A 191 -5.16 -4.91 8.65
CA TRP A 191 -4.60 -6.11 8.04
C TRP A 191 -3.50 -6.72 8.91
N LEU A 192 -2.54 -5.91 9.34
CA LEU A 192 -1.45 -6.32 10.23
C LEU A 192 -1.98 -6.80 11.58
N GLY A 193 -2.95 -6.10 12.16
CA GLY A 193 -3.60 -6.45 13.41
C GLY A 193 -4.45 -7.70 13.30
N TYR A 194 -5.01 -8.02 12.13
CA TYR A 194 -5.76 -9.26 11.90
C TYR A 194 -4.84 -10.46 11.66
N LEU A 195 -3.87 -10.33 10.75
CA LEU A 195 -2.82 -11.34 10.58
C LEU A 195 -2.07 -11.55 11.89
N GLY A 196 -1.82 -10.46 12.60
CA GLY A 196 -1.47 -10.44 14.01
C GLY A 196 -2.47 -11.28 14.81
N GLY A 197 -3.71 -10.88 15.06
CA GLY A 197 -4.66 -11.61 15.92
C GLY A 197 -4.79 -13.12 15.64
N VAL A 198 -4.67 -13.53 14.37
CA VAL A 198 -4.72 -14.95 13.97
C VAL A 198 -3.34 -15.64 14.04
N ALA A 199 -2.23 -14.92 13.82
CA ALA A 199 -0.86 -15.41 13.82
C ALA A 199 0.06 -14.76 14.89
N LEU A 200 -0.48 -14.10 15.91
CA LEU A 200 0.22 -13.23 16.89
C LEU A 200 1.08 -14.04 17.85
N PRO A 201 0.80 -15.31 18.15
CA PRO A 201 1.80 -16.11 18.81
C PRO A 201 3.02 -16.40 17.89
N GLY A 202 2.98 -16.09 16.58
CA GLY A 202 4.02 -16.43 15.58
C GLY A 202 4.73 -15.30 14.82
N LEU A 203 4.08 -14.16 14.55
CA LEU A 203 4.70 -13.08 13.77
C LEU A 203 5.72 -12.27 14.58
N PHE A 204 5.59 -12.24 15.92
CA PHE A 204 6.46 -11.48 16.83
C PHE A 204 7.09 -12.33 17.93
N ARG A 205 6.66 -13.58 18.08
CA ARG A 205 7.34 -14.58 18.91
C ARG A 205 7.56 -15.79 18.01
N ALA A 206 8.74 -16.40 18.08
CA ALA A 206 8.84 -17.79 17.71
C ALA A 206 7.74 -18.53 18.49
N GLN A 207 7.06 -19.49 17.86
CA GLN A 207 6.06 -20.38 18.44
C GLN A 207 4.57 -19.94 18.32
N VAL A 208 3.98 -20.06 17.12
CA VAL A 208 2.51 -20.21 17.01
C VAL A 208 2.12 -21.45 17.81
N GLY A 209 1.27 -21.28 18.84
CA GLY A 209 0.61 -22.41 19.49
C GLY A 209 -0.49 -22.98 18.59
N TRP A 210 -1.28 -23.91 19.11
CA TRP A 210 -2.41 -24.47 18.37
C TRP A 210 -3.42 -23.41 17.93
N ILE A 211 -3.70 -23.33 16.63
CA ILE A 211 -4.73 -22.45 16.09
C ILE A 211 -6.08 -23.17 16.16
N THR A 212 -7.07 -22.50 16.75
CA THR A 212 -8.46 -23.00 16.72
C THR A 212 -9.09 -22.72 15.35
N PRO A 213 -9.54 -23.74 14.60
CA PRO A 213 -10.21 -23.54 13.31
C PRO A 213 -11.51 -22.75 13.49
N ARG A 214 -11.70 -21.67 12.72
CA ARG A 214 -12.91 -20.82 12.78
C ARG A 214 -13.40 -20.47 11.38
N ALA A 215 -14.65 -20.00 11.27
CA ALA A 215 -15.17 -19.39 10.06
C ALA A 215 -14.67 -17.95 9.92
N ASP A 216 -13.35 -17.80 9.78
CA ASP A 216 -12.71 -16.49 9.69
C ASP A 216 -12.83 -15.90 8.27
N TRP A 217 -12.82 -14.57 8.14
CA TRP A 217 -13.10 -13.90 6.87
C TRP A 217 -11.97 -14.02 5.86
N LEU A 218 -10.70 -14.14 6.28
CA LEU A 218 -9.58 -14.46 5.38
C LEU A 218 -9.52 -15.95 5.00
N GLY A 219 -10.15 -16.82 5.78
CA GLY A 219 -10.11 -18.27 5.59
C GLY A 219 -8.78 -18.92 5.93
N ILE A 220 -7.96 -18.29 6.79
CA ILE A 220 -6.61 -18.77 7.09
C ILE A 220 -6.56 -19.78 8.24
N THR A 221 -7.51 -19.74 9.18
CA THR A 221 -7.42 -20.54 10.41
C THR A 221 -7.55 -22.04 10.15
N ARG A 222 -8.44 -22.44 9.23
CA ARG A 222 -8.68 -23.85 8.90
C ARG A 222 -7.51 -24.49 8.14
N PRO A 223 -6.97 -23.88 7.06
CA PRO A 223 -5.72 -24.34 6.45
C PRO A 223 -4.57 -24.52 7.44
N ILE A 224 -4.34 -23.54 8.30
CA ILE A 224 -3.21 -23.61 9.25
C ILE A 224 -3.44 -24.72 10.27
N ALA A 225 -4.65 -24.84 10.83
CA ALA A 225 -4.98 -25.91 11.76
C ALA A 225 -4.88 -27.30 11.10
N ALA A 226 -5.26 -27.44 9.83
CA ALA A 226 -5.08 -28.69 9.08
C ALA A 226 -3.60 -29.05 8.89
N LEU A 227 -2.75 -28.06 8.63
CA LEU A 227 -1.30 -28.26 8.55
C LEU A 227 -0.69 -28.60 9.93
N GLN A 228 -1.15 -27.95 11.01
CA GLN A 228 -0.71 -28.25 12.37
C GLN A 228 -1.12 -29.66 12.83
N THR A 229 -2.35 -30.08 12.53
CA THR A 229 -2.82 -31.44 12.83
C THR A 229 -2.05 -32.48 12.05
N PHE A 230 -1.75 -32.23 10.77
CA PHE A 230 -0.85 -33.07 9.99
C PHE A 230 0.55 -33.17 10.63
N ALA A 231 1.15 -32.05 11.05
CA ALA A 231 2.46 -32.06 11.69
C ALA A 231 2.49 -32.86 13.01
N ALA A 232 1.42 -32.84 13.80
CA ALA A 232 1.33 -33.68 15.00
C ALA A 232 1.22 -35.18 14.72
N THR A 233 0.85 -35.60 13.50
CA THR A 233 0.94 -37.01 13.12
C THR A 233 2.38 -37.46 12.84
N LEU A 234 3.26 -36.51 12.49
CA LEU A 234 4.67 -36.78 12.21
C LEU A 234 5.51 -36.84 13.50
N ASP A 235 5.16 -36.01 14.48
CA ASP A 235 5.85 -35.93 15.77
C ASP A 235 4.84 -35.66 16.91
N PRO A 236 4.65 -36.60 17.84
CA PRO A 236 3.78 -36.40 19.00
C PRO A 236 4.20 -35.24 19.92
N THR A 237 5.46 -34.80 19.86
CA THR A 237 5.97 -33.67 20.66
C THR A 237 5.74 -32.31 19.98
N TYR A 238 5.16 -32.29 18.78
CA TYR A 238 4.82 -31.07 18.07
C TYR A 238 3.81 -30.21 18.85
N ASN A 239 4.19 -28.97 19.09
CA ASN A 239 3.46 -28.00 19.92
C ASN A 239 2.72 -26.93 19.10
N GLY A 240 2.49 -27.17 17.80
CA GLY A 240 1.77 -26.24 16.93
C GLY A 240 2.64 -25.27 16.13
N HIS A 241 3.97 -25.40 16.14
CA HIS A 241 4.88 -24.49 15.42
C HIS A 241 4.55 -24.30 13.93
N PHE A 242 3.91 -23.17 13.61
CA PHE A 242 3.68 -22.73 12.25
C PHE A 242 4.50 -21.47 11.96
N ASN A 243 5.27 -21.48 10.88
CA ASN A 243 5.92 -20.28 10.37
C ASN A 243 5.48 -20.03 8.94
N ILE A 244 5.21 -18.75 8.66
CA ILE A 244 5.05 -18.25 7.31
C ILE A 244 5.90 -16.98 7.13
N ALA A 245 6.48 -16.81 5.95
CA ALA A 245 7.35 -15.69 5.56
C ALA A 245 8.80 -15.73 6.09
N GLY A 246 9.43 -16.91 6.11
CA GLY A 246 10.90 -17.03 6.02
C GLY A 246 11.61 -17.37 7.32
N ALA A 247 11.28 -18.50 7.94
CA ALA A 247 12.07 -19.06 9.04
C ALA A 247 13.37 -19.70 8.53
N ASN A 248 14.49 -19.35 9.15
CA ASN A 248 15.76 -20.04 8.95
C ASN A 248 16.00 -21.00 10.13
N TYR A 249 16.13 -22.29 9.84
CA TYR A 249 16.39 -23.32 10.85
C TYR A 249 17.86 -23.75 10.93
N GLY A 250 18.75 -23.13 10.14
CA GLY A 250 20.19 -23.45 10.08
C GLY A 250 20.50 -24.86 9.54
N ARG A 251 19.47 -25.56 9.05
CA ARG A 251 19.53 -26.91 8.49
C ARG A 251 18.53 -27.04 7.34
N LEU A 252 18.78 -28.01 6.46
CA LEU A 252 17.84 -28.34 5.40
C LEU A 252 16.53 -28.90 5.99
N PRO A 253 15.37 -28.59 5.37
CA PRO A 253 14.08 -29.09 5.83
C PRO A 253 13.95 -30.60 5.65
N THR A 254 13.18 -31.23 6.53
CA THR A 254 12.69 -32.59 6.32
C THR A 254 11.47 -32.54 5.40
N LEU A 255 11.55 -33.25 4.27
CA LEU A 255 10.48 -33.26 3.27
C LEU A 255 9.34 -34.19 3.70
N VAL A 256 8.11 -33.70 3.55
CA VAL A 256 6.89 -34.44 3.89
C VAL A 256 5.88 -34.38 2.76
N VAL A 257 5.08 -35.42 2.59
CA VAL A 257 4.00 -35.43 1.59
C VAL A 257 2.72 -35.04 2.28
N TRP A 258 2.13 -33.91 1.87
CA TRP A 258 0.83 -33.47 2.34
C TRP A 258 -0.18 -33.62 1.20
N ASP A 259 -1.29 -34.30 1.47
CA ASP A 259 -2.30 -34.67 0.46
C ASP A 259 -3.32 -33.56 0.17
N GLY A 260 -3.25 -32.45 0.91
CA GLY A 260 -4.14 -31.32 0.73
C GLY A 260 -5.23 -31.21 1.79
N LEU A 261 -6.05 -30.17 1.66
CA LEU A 261 -7.21 -29.96 2.51
C LEU A 261 -8.39 -30.78 1.98
N SER A 262 -9.11 -31.47 2.88
CA SER A 262 -10.38 -32.12 2.53
C SER A 262 -11.48 -31.08 2.37
N TRP A 263 -11.72 -30.65 1.12
CA TRP A 263 -12.77 -29.70 0.79
C TRP A 263 -14.16 -30.33 0.93
N THR A 264 -14.79 -30.11 2.08
CA THR A 264 -16.19 -30.50 2.30
C THR A 264 -17.14 -29.44 1.73
N VAL A 265 -18.37 -29.86 1.40
CA VAL A 265 -19.44 -28.96 0.95
C VAL A 265 -19.71 -27.86 2.00
N VAL A 266 -19.61 -28.21 3.28
CA VAL A 266 -19.77 -27.26 4.40
C VAL A 266 -18.68 -26.18 4.34
N LEU A 267 -17.42 -26.56 4.18
CA LEU A 267 -16.33 -25.60 4.08
C LEU A 267 -16.47 -24.70 2.84
N ALA A 268 -16.83 -25.26 1.70
CA ALA A 268 -17.08 -24.49 0.48
C ALA A 268 -18.25 -23.50 0.66
N ALA A 269 -19.37 -23.94 1.26
CA ALA A 269 -20.52 -23.09 1.54
C ALA A 269 -20.16 -21.94 2.49
N GLU A 270 -19.38 -22.20 3.54
CA GLU A 270 -18.86 -21.15 4.43
C GLU A 270 -18.00 -20.12 3.68
N ARG A 271 -17.22 -20.54 2.68
CA ARG A 271 -16.44 -19.63 1.85
C ARG A 271 -17.34 -18.80 0.93
N LEU A 272 -18.32 -19.43 0.29
CA LEU A 272 -19.28 -18.73 -0.58
C LEU A 272 -20.20 -17.76 0.19
N PHE A 273 -20.48 -18.02 1.47
CA PHE A 273 -21.20 -17.10 2.34
C PHE A 273 -20.55 -15.71 2.39
N TRP A 274 -19.22 -15.63 2.37
CA TRP A 274 -18.51 -14.35 2.39
C TRP A 274 -18.68 -13.54 1.10
N ILE A 275 -18.95 -14.19 -0.04
CA ILE A 275 -19.34 -13.49 -1.27
C ILE A 275 -20.72 -12.86 -1.10
N ALA A 276 -21.68 -13.59 -0.52
CA ALA A 276 -23.00 -13.04 -0.22
C ALA A 276 -22.92 -11.88 0.81
N ALA A 277 -22.08 -12.02 1.83
CA ALA A 277 -21.81 -10.96 2.79
C ALA A 277 -21.21 -9.71 2.11
N ALA A 278 -20.32 -9.87 1.13
CA ALA A 278 -19.78 -8.77 0.35
C ALA A 278 -20.87 -7.99 -0.40
N VAL A 279 -21.83 -8.70 -1.03
CA VAL A 279 -22.99 -8.05 -1.65
C VAL A 279 -23.81 -7.27 -0.62
N GLY A 280 -24.04 -7.86 0.57
CA GLY A 280 -24.68 -7.17 1.69
C GLY A 280 -23.96 -5.88 2.08
N PHE A 281 -22.62 -5.91 2.20
CA PHE A 281 -21.80 -4.72 2.49
C PHE A 281 -21.92 -3.64 1.41
N VAL A 282 -21.97 -4.02 0.13
CA VAL A 282 -22.16 -3.05 -0.97
C VAL A 282 -23.54 -2.38 -0.88
N LEU A 283 -24.58 -3.15 -0.57
CA LEU A 283 -25.93 -2.61 -0.38
C LEU A 283 -26.01 -1.68 0.84
N LEU A 284 -25.35 -2.02 1.94
CA LEU A 284 -25.22 -1.13 3.10
C LEU A 284 -24.46 0.16 2.76
N THR A 285 -23.38 0.04 1.97
CA THR A 285 -22.59 1.18 1.49
C THR A 285 -23.44 2.13 0.64
N ALA A 286 -24.43 1.59 -0.11
CA ALA A 286 -25.35 2.39 -0.91
C ALA A 286 -26.24 3.34 -0.08
N LEU A 287 -26.45 3.04 1.21
CA LEU A 287 -27.22 3.89 2.13
C LEU A 287 -26.45 5.18 2.46
N ILE A 288 -25.13 5.07 2.64
CA ILE A 288 -24.24 6.17 3.04
C ILE A 288 -23.73 6.94 1.80
N PHE A 289 -23.69 6.30 0.63
CA PHE A 289 -23.19 6.91 -0.59
C PHE A 289 -23.99 8.15 -1.00
N ASP A 290 -23.27 9.27 -1.17
CA ASP A 290 -23.79 10.59 -1.50
C ASP A 290 -24.25 10.75 -2.96
N ARG A 291 -23.88 9.80 -3.84
CA ARG A 291 -24.15 9.87 -5.30
C ARG A 291 -23.61 11.14 -5.94
N PHE A 292 -22.48 11.62 -5.45
CA PHE A 292 -21.79 12.82 -5.97
C PHE A 292 -22.63 14.10 -5.88
N ASP A 293 -23.61 14.16 -4.98
CA ASP A 293 -24.47 15.32 -4.75
C ASP A 293 -23.69 16.46 -4.05
N PRO A 294 -23.46 17.60 -4.72
CA PRO A 294 -22.70 18.72 -4.15
C PRO A 294 -23.31 19.29 -2.86
N ALA A 295 -24.62 19.14 -2.67
CA ALA A 295 -25.32 19.62 -1.48
C ALA A 295 -25.12 18.69 -0.27
N ARG A 296 -24.79 17.42 -0.51
CA ARG A 296 -24.53 16.40 0.54
C ARG A 296 -23.06 16.24 0.86
N THR A 297 -22.16 16.84 0.07
CA THR A 297 -20.74 16.91 0.43
C THR A 297 -20.59 17.67 1.74
N VAL A 298 -20.45 16.92 2.83
CA VAL A 298 -20.07 17.43 4.14
C VAL A 298 -18.77 18.20 3.93
N ARG A 299 -18.83 19.53 4.06
CA ARG A 299 -17.62 20.36 4.13
C ARG A 299 -16.68 19.71 5.14
N PRO A 300 -15.38 19.54 4.85
CA PRO A 300 -14.48 18.97 5.82
C PRO A 300 -14.62 19.76 7.12
N PHE A 301 -14.87 19.05 8.23
CA PHE A 301 -15.02 19.62 9.58
C PHE A 301 -13.79 20.45 10.03
N LEU A 302 -12.73 20.43 9.21
CA LEU A 302 -11.43 21.05 9.43
C LEU A 302 -10.94 21.89 8.24
N SER A 303 -11.82 22.41 7.37
CA SER A 303 -11.40 23.56 6.58
C SER A 303 -11.16 24.72 7.56
N PRO A 304 -9.93 25.26 7.67
CA PRO A 304 -9.72 26.48 8.45
C PRO A 304 -10.70 27.50 7.90
N GLY A 305 -11.49 28.08 8.80
CA GLY A 305 -12.60 28.94 8.47
C GLY A 305 -12.19 29.84 7.31
N LYS A 306 -13.01 29.85 6.24
CA LYS A 306 -12.95 30.93 5.26
C LYS A 306 -12.84 32.19 6.12
N ARG A 307 -11.70 32.90 6.04
CA ARG A 307 -11.69 34.31 6.41
C ARG A 307 -12.95 34.86 5.75
N PRO A 308 -13.85 35.54 6.50
CA PRO A 308 -15.01 36.15 5.87
C PRO A 308 -14.47 36.85 4.63
N GLN A 309 -14.86 36.36 3.45
CA GLN A 309 -14.61 37.10 2.24
C GLN A 309 -15.27 38.44 2.58
N PRO A 310 -14.52 39.56 2.54
CA PRO A 310 -15.16 40.85 2.69
C PRO A 310 -16.36 40.83 1.73
N PRO A 311 -17.54 41.31 2.18
CA PRO A 311 -18.70 41.34 1.31
C PRO A 311 -18.22 41.89 -0.02
N ILE A 312 -18.42 41.11 -1.09
CA ILE A 312 -18.11 41.57 -2.43
C ILE A 312 -19.11 42.71 -2.63
N THR A 313 -18.71 43.92 -2.26
CA THR A 313 -19.39 45.13 -2.67
C THR A 313 -19.37 45.09 -4.19
N SER A 314 -20.55 45.09 -4.77
CA SER A 314 -20.81 45.08 -6.22
C SER A 314 -20.18 46.26 -6.98
N GLU A 315 -19.39 47.09 -6.30
CA GLU A 315 -18.69 48.24 -6.86
C GLU A 315 -17.27 47.90 -7.35
N ASP A 316 -16.64 46.81 -6.89
CA ASP A 316 -15.24 46.46 -7.25
C ASP A 316 -15.11 45.41 -8.37
N SER A 317 -16.14 45.20 -9.19
CA SER A 317 -16.07 44.21 -10.29
C SER A 317 -16.65 44.70 -11.61
N PHE A 318 -16.52 45.99 -11.88
CA PHE A 318 -16.37 46.41 -13.27
C PHE A 318 -14.89 46.26 -13.62
N LEU A 319 -14.51 45.07 -14.11
CA LEU A 319 -13.33 44.98 -14.95
C LEU A 319 -13.61 45.89 -16.14
N GLU A 320 -13.06 47.10 -16.15
CA GLU A 320 -13.08 47.93 -17.33
C GLU A 320 -12.53 47.08 -18.49
N PRO A 321 -13.30 46.89 -19.58
CA PRO A 321 -12.80 46.14 -20.70
C PRO A 321 -11.53 46.83 -21.17
N VAL A 322 -10.41 46.10 -21.26
CA VAL A 322 -9.15 46.64 -21.79
C VAL A 322 -9.40 47.05 -23.23
N ARG A 323 -9.66 48.34 -23.47
CA ARG A 323 -10.07 48.88 -24.77
C ARG A 323 -8.92 48.98 -25.77
N SER A 324 -7.69 48.69 -25.36
CA SER A 324 -6.50 48.86 -26.18
C SER A 324 -5.36 47.91 -25.79
N LEU A 325 -4.86 47.13 -26.75
CA LEU A 325 -3.62 46.35 -26.61
C LEU A 325 -2.40 47.25 -26.35
N ALA A 326 -2.47 48.56 -26.66
CA ALA A 326 -1.39 49.51 -26.40
C ALA A 326 -1.30 49.95 -24.92
N GLN A 327 -2.28 49.62 -24.07
CA GLN A 327 -2.22 49.80 -22.62
C GLN A 327 -1.54 48.63 -21.90
N LEU A 328 -1.20 47.54 -22.60
CA LEU A 328 -0.30 46.53 -22.08
C LEU A 328 1.10 47.13 -22.02
N ARG A 329 1.41 47.82 -20.92
CA ARG A 329 2.81 48.07 -20.56
C ARG A 329 3.50 46.71 -20.56
N GLY A 330 4.57 46.58 -21.34
CA GLY A 330 5.49 45.47 -21.18
C GLY A 330 5.81 45.38 -19.69
N LEU A 331 5.49 44.25 -19.07
CA LEU A 331 5.89 44.00 -17.71
C LEU A 331 7.41 43.86 -17.73
N ASP A 332 8.12 44.98 -17.56
CA ASP A 332 9.51 45.05 -17.10
C ASP A 332 9.60 44.58 -15.63
N ILE A 333 8.80 43.58 -15.26
CA ILE A 333 9.14 42.72 -14.16
C ILE A 333 10.32 41.94 -14.69
N GLY A 334 11.53 42.43 -14.41
CA GLY A 334 12.72 41.61 -14.55
C GLY A 334 12.40 40.28 -13.89
N TRP A 335 12.29 39.22 -14.69
CA TRP A 335 11.90 37.89 -14.24
C TRP A 335 13.03 37.37 -13.35
N GLN A 336 13.09 37.88 -12.12
CA GLN A 336 14.04 37.45 -11.13
C GLN A 336 13.62 36.04 -10.79
N ARG A 337 14.43 35.08 -11.25
CA ARG A 337 14.22 33.68 -10.94
C ARG A 337 14.17 33.55 -9.42
N PRO A 338 13.10 33.01 -8.83
CA PRO A 338 13.04 32.86 -7.40
C PRO A 338 14.22 32.01 -6.92
N SER A 339 14.81 32.43 -5.81
CA SER A 339 15.94 31.72 -5.22
C SER A 339 15.54 30.28 -4.86
N TRP A 340 16.52 29.37 -4.84
CA TRP A 340 16.29 27.98 -4.39
C TRP A 340 15.65 27.93 -3.00
N LEU A 341 16.06 28.82 -2.09
CA LEU A 341 15.54 28.89 -0.73
C LEU A 341 14.07 29.34 -0.70
N THR A 342 13.71 30.33 -1.52
CA THR A 342 12.33 30.82 -1.62
C THR A 342 11.40 29.72 -2.11
N LEU A 343 11.82 28.98 -3.14
CA LEU A 343 11.05 27.87 -3.68
C LEU A 343 10.98 26.70 -2.69
N LEU A 344 12.08 26.37 -2.01
CA LEU A 344 12.10 25.32 -0.98
C LEU A 344 11.19 25.66 0.20
N ARG A 345 11.16 26.92 0.62
CA ARG A 345 10.25 27.41 1.66
C ARG A 345 8.79 27.30 1.22
N ALA A 346 8.50 27.65 -0.03
CA ALA A 346 7.17 27.46 -0.61
C ALA A 346 6.79 25.97 -0.63
N GLU A 347 7.73 25.09 -1.00
CA GLU A 347 7.53 23.65 -1.06
C GLU A 347 7.25 23.02 0.32
N MET A 348 8.03 23.41 1.33
CA MET A 348 7.77 23.05 2.73
C MET A 348 6.43 23.60 3.22
N GLY A 349 6.08 24.82 2.80
CA GLY A 349 4.77 25.43 3.06
C GLY A 349 3.63 24.63 2.44
N LEU A 350 3.79 24.13 1.21
CA LEU A 350 2.80 23.28 0.54
C LEU A 350 2.63 21.93 1.22
N LEU A 351 3.71 21.35 1.77
CA LEU A 351 3.62 20.10 2.54
C LEU A 351 2.86 20.29 3.85
N GLY A 352 3.10 21.40 4.55
CA GLY A 352 2.50 21.65 5.86
C GLY A 352 1.09 22.29 5.82
N ASN A 353 0.81 23.14 4.83
CA ASN A 353 -0.45 23.87 4.79
C ASN A 353 -1.64 22.96 4.50
N GLY A 354 -2.77 23.20 5.17
CA GLY A 354 -4.00 22.43 5.01
C GLY A 354 -4.02 21.08 5.75
N ARG A 355 -2.98 20.76 6.53
CA ARG A 355 -2.93 19.56 7.37
C ARG A 355 -3.63 19.78 8.72
N PRO A 356 -4.27 18.74 9.29
CA PRO A 356 -4.93 18.86 10.58
C PRO A 356 -3.89 19.06 11.71
N ARG A 357 -4.23 19.90 12.70
CA ARG A 357 -3.29 20.28 13.77
C ARG A 357 -2.78 19.11 14.62
N TRP A 358 -3.61 18.06 14.80
CA TRP A 358 -3.23 16.86 15.55
C TRP A 358 -2.00 16.18 14.97
N LEU A 359 -1.79 16.35 13.64
CA LEU A 359 -0.62 15.87 12.95
C LEU A 359 0.58 16.49 13.73
N TYR A 360 0.77 17.80 13.72
CA TYR A 360 1.97 18.42 14.34
C TYR A 360 2.15 18.09 15.82
N VAL A 361 1.06 17.92 16.56
CA VAL A 361 1.09 17.45 17.95
C VAL A 361 1.67 16.04 18.06
N LEU A 362 1.25 15.13 17.19
CA LEU A 362 1.79 13.77 17.12
C LEU A 362 3.28 13.77 16.77
N ALA A 363 3.71 14.64 15.85
CA ALA A 363 5.14 14.83 15.54
C ALA A 363 5.95 15.19 16.80
N GLY A 364 5.50 16.23 17.52
CA GLY A 364 6.15 16.69 18.75
C GLY A 364 6.17 15.61 19.83
N LEU A 365 5.06 14.89 20.00
CA LEU A 365 4.95 13.80 20.96
C LEU A 365 5.91 12.66 20.62
N LEU A 366 5.98 12.21 19.36
CA LEU A 366 6.90 11.15 18.93
C LEU A 366 8.37 11.56 19.12
N THR A 367 8.72 12.81 18.82
CA THR A 367 10.07 13.35 19.06
C THR A 367 10.41 13.36 20.56
N LEU A 368 9.49 13.83 21.41
CA LEU A 368 9.69 13.85 22.87
C LEU A 368 9.80 12.44 23.47
N LEU A 369 8.89 11.54 23.09
CA LEU A 369 8.96 10.13 23.53
C LEU A 369 10.23 9.46 23.04
N SER A 370 10.65 9.74 21.80
CA SER A 370 11.91 9.24 21.25
C SER A 370 13.13 9.79 21.98
N LEU A 371 13.07 10.97 22.61
CA LEU A 371 14.15 11.51 23.45
C LEU A 371 14.16 10.89 24.86
N ILE A 372 13.00 10.57 25.43
CA ILE A 372 12.88 10.05 26.80
C ILE A 372 13.15 8.53 26.87
N ALA A 373 12.83 7.78 25.80
CA ALA A 373 12.93 6.32 25.80
C ALA A 373 14.34 5.80 26.17
N PRO A 374 14.48 4.86 27.13
CA PRO A 374 15.76 4.25 27.50
C PRO A 374 16.44 3.54 26.31
N ARG A 375 17.78 3.49 26.30
CA ARG A 375 18.58 2.87 25.21
C ARG A 375 18.59 1.32 25.22
N GLY A 376 17.63 0.67 25.88
CA GLY A 376 17.62 -0.80 26.03
C GLY A 376 16.29 -1.50 25.76
N ASP A 377 15.16 -0.79 25.77
CA ASP A 377 13.83 -1.40 25.65
C ASP A 377 13.28 -1.34 24.23
N GLY A 378 13.97 -1.99 23.29
CA GLY A 378 13.42 -2.37 21.98
C GLY A 378 12.84 -1.24 21.09
N PRO A 379 12.24 -1.58 19.94
CA PRO A 379 11.98 -0.63 18.87
C PRO A 379 10.52 -0.14 18.67
N PRO A 380 9.63 0.06 19.67
CA PRO A 380 8.32 0.61 19.33
C PRO A 380 8.37 2.12 19.06
N VAL A 381 8.97 2.94 19.93
CA VAL A 381 8.82 4.40 19.81
C VAL A 381 9.69 4.99 18.70
N THR A 382 10.92 4.49 18.54
CA THR A 382 11.89 4.97 17.53
C THR A 382 11.45 4.62 16.10
N THR A 383 10.84 3.45 15.89
CA THR A 383 10.29 3.08 14.57
C THR A 383 9.06 3.91 14.21
N LEU A 384 8.20 4.25 15.18
CA LEU A 384 7.00 5.04 14.95
C LEU A 384 7.31 6.47 14.47
N ALA A 385 8.46 7.04 14.85
CA ALA A 385 8.91 8.35 14.37
C ALA A 385 9.04 8.40 12.83
N TRP A 386 9.36 7.27 12.20
CA TRP A 386 9.46 7.17 10.75
C TRP A 386 8.11 7.06 10.03
N LEU A 387 7.04 6.65 10.72
CA LEU A 387 5.69 6.60 10.13
C LEU A 387 5.02 7.97 10.07
N TRP A 388 5.44 8.87 10.94
CA TRP A 388 4.84 10.19 11.10
C TRP A 388 4.63 10.95 9.78
N PRO A 389 5.68 11.19 8.95
CA PRO A 389 5.57 11.98 7.73
C PRO A 389 5.09 11.17 6.52
N VAL A 390 4.64 9.92 6.70
CA VAL A 390 4.37 8.99 5.58
C VAL A 390 3.33 9.53 4.58
N LEU A 391 2.29 10.21 5.07
CA LEU A 391 1.26 10.82 4.22
C LEU A 391 1.79 12.04 3.45
N LEU A 392 2.75 12.76 4.03
CA LEU A 392 3.38 13.92 3.41
C LEU A 392 4.34 13.46 2.30
N TRP A 393 5.10 12.39 2.53
CA TRP A 393 5.97 11.80 1.52
C TRP A 393 5.22 11.21 0.34
N ALA A 394 4.06 10.57 0.58
CA ALA A 394 3.23 10.00 -0.47
C ALA A 394 2.77 11.03 -1.52
N GLU A 395 2.78 12.32 -1.18
CA GLU A 395 2.32 13.41 -2.05
C GLU A 395 3.46 14.16 -2.75
N LEU A 396 4.74 13.80 -2.52
CA LEU A 396 5.89 14.56 -3.04
C LEU A 396 5.84 14.75 -4.57
N SER A 397 5.60 13.68 -5.33
CA SER A 397 5.60 13.69 -6.80
C SER A 397 4.21 13.75 -7.43
N THR A 398 3.13 13.69 -6.66
CA THR A 398 1.76 13.59 -7.20
C THR A 398 0.93 14.86 -7.04
N ARG A 399 1.37 15.84 -6.24
CA ARG A 399 0.60 17.06 -5.96
C ARG A 399 0.15 17.82 -7.21
N SER A 400 1.02 17.99 -8.20
CA SER A 400 0.67 18.70 -9.44
C SER A 400 -0.38 17.96 -10.28
N GLN A 401 -0.45 16.63 -10.16
CA GLN A 401 -1.50 15.82 -10.79
C GLN A 401 -2.81 15.89 -9.99
N THR A 402 -2.74 15.74 -8.67
CA THR A 402 -3.91 15.79 -7.78
C THR A 402 -4.65 17.13 -7.85
N PHE A 403 -3.92 18.24 -7.92
CA PHE A 403 -4.52 19.58 -7.97
C PHE A 403 -4.70 20.11 -9.40
N HIS A 404 -4.51 19.28 -10.43
CA HIS A 404 -4.62 19.68 -11.84
C HIS A 404 -3.78 20.89 -12.25
N THR A 405 -2.67 21.14 -11.54
CA THR A 405 -1.75 22.26 -11.82
C THR A 405 -0.57 21.86 -12.69
N LYS A 406 -0.51 20.59 -13.14
CA LYS A 406 0.59 20.07 -13.97
C LYS A 406 0.88 20.99 -15.16
N THR A 407 -0.10 21.34 -15.98
CA THR A 407 0.09 22.21 -17.16
C THR A 407 0.66 23.58 -16.79
N LEU A 408 0.19 24.19 -15.70
CA LEU A 408 0.69 25.47 -15.21
C LEU A 408 2.13 25.40 -14.72
N VAL A 409 2.48 24.34 -13.97
CA VAL A 409 3.84 24.20 -13.43
C VAL A 409 4.84 23.85 -14.53
N TYR A 410 4.48 23.01 -15.48
CA TYR A 410 5.35 22.66 -16.61
C TYR A 410 5.51 23.79 -17.63
N ALA A 411 4.64 24.80 -17.61
CA ALA A 411 4.81 26.04 -18.38
C ALA A 411 5.81 27.04 -17.75
N THR A 412 6.28 26.79 -16.52
CA THR A 412 7.25 27.66 -15.83
C THR A 412 8.68 27.39 -16.28
N PRO A 413 9.60 28.38 -16.24
CA PRO A 413 11.02 28.14 -16.53
C PRO A 413 11.62 27.15 -15.53
N GLU A 414 12.36 26.15 -16.03
CA GLU A 414 13.00 25.07 -15.24
C GLU A 414 12.01 24.19 -14.43
N PRO A 415 11.01 23.55 -15.06
CA PRO A 415 9.98 22.79 -14.32
C PRO A 415 10.57 21.61 -13.54
N ARG A 416 11.71 21.08 -13.98
CA ARG A 416 12.44 20.00 -13.27
C ARG A 416 12.96 20.45 -11.91
N ARG A 417 13.37 21.71 -11.77
CA ARG A 417 13.84 22.24 -10.50
C ARG A 417 12.73 22.24 -9.47
N THR A 418 11.54 22.69 -9.87
CA THR A 418 10.35 22.82 -9.01
C THR A 418 9.56 21.53 -8.84
N GLN A 419 9.67 20.56 -9.74
CA GLN A 419 8.91 19.30 -9.68
C GLN A 419 9.72 18.08 -9.25
N PHE A 420 11.05 18.14 -9.27
CA PHE A 420 11.90 17.01 -8.88
C PHE A 420 12.75 17.33 -7.66
N TRP A 421 13.71 18.24 -7.80
CA TRP A 421 14.74 18.49 -6.80
C TRP A 421 14.20 19.15 -5.54
N LEU A 422 13.31 20.14 -5.69
CA LEU A 422 12.74 20.85 -4.55
C LEU A 422 11.78 19.96 -3.73
N PRO A 423 10.85 19.21 -4.33
CA PRO A 423 10.07 18.22 -3.58
C PRO A 423 10.94 17.16 -2.90
N TRP A 424 11.97 16.65 -3.59
CA TRP A 424 12.92 15.69 -2.98
C TRP A 424 13.58 16.27 -1.73
N LEU A 425 14.17 17.46 -1.86
CA LEU A 425 14.88 18.13 -0.78
C LEU A 425 13.94 18.46 0.38
N ALA A 426 12.71 18.88 0.11
CA ALA A 426 11.68 19.10 1.12
C ALA A 426 11.33 17.79 1.85
N GLY A 427 11.24 16.67 1.12
CA GLY A 427 11.06 15.34 1.71
C GLY A 427 12.22 14.90 2.60
N VAL A 428 13.46 15.19 2.21
CA VAL A 428 14.68 14.92 3.01
C VAL A 428 14.70 15.78 4.26
N LEU A 429 14.41 17.08 4.16
CA LEU A 429 14.31 17.96 5.33
C LEU A 429 13.24 17.46 6.31
N LEU A 430 12.08 17.04 5.79
CA LEU A 430 11.03 16.45 6.60
C LEU A 430 11.49 15.15 7.30
N ALA A 431 12.26 14.30 6.62
CA ALA A 431 12.86 13.11 7.21
C ALA A 431 13.82 13.46 8.34
N LEU A 432 14.71 14.43 8.13
CA LEU A 432 15.63 14.92 9.16
C LEU A 432 14.89 15.48 10.37
N THR A 433 13.76 16.17 10.18
CA THR A 433 12.94 16.64 11.31
C THR A 433 12.33 15.48 12.09
N ALA A 434 11.82 14.46 11.39
CA ALA A 434 11.21 13.28 12.01
C ALA A 434 12.24 12.44 12.79
N THR A 435 13.47 12.36 12.29
CA THR A 435 14.55 11.56 12.91
C THR A 435 15.46 12.36 13.83
N SER A 436 15.22 13.65 14.02
CA SER A 436 16.08 14.57 14.78
C SER A 436 16.41 14.05 16.18
N ALA A 437 15.41 13.57 16.93
CA ALA A 437 15.59 12.98 18.24
C ALA A 437 16.50 11.74 18.22
N LEU A 438 16.35 10.87 17.22
CA LEU A 438 17.14 9.65 17.07
C LEU A 438 18.58 10.01 16.71
N SER A 439 18.79 10.95 15.78
CA SER A 439 20.10 11.43 15.37
C SER A 439 20.85 12.09 16.53
N LEU A 440 20.18 12.94 17.32
CA LEU A 440 20.77 13.56 18.52
C LEU A 440 21.17 12.51 19.56
N LYS A 441 20.34 11.48 19.75
CA LYS A 441 20.68 10.35 20.62
C LYS A 441 21.92 9.61 20.14
N ALA A 442 21.99 9.26 18.85
CA ALA A 442 23.15 8.55 18.31
C ALA A 442 24.45 9.35 18.48
N LEU A 443 24.41 10.66 18.20
CA LEU A 443 25.53 11.58 18.39
C LEU A 443 25.94 11.70 19.87
N ALA A 444 24.98 11.84 20.78
CA ALA A 444 25.25 11.93 22.21
C ALA A 444 25.84 10.65 22.81
N SER A 445 25.62 9.48 22.17
CA SER A 445 26.31 8.23 22.53
C SER A 445 27.66 8.03 21.86
N GLY A 446 28.07 8.91 20.94
CA GLY A 446 29.28 8.73 20.14
C GLY A 446 29.16 7.63 19.08
N ASP A 447 27.96 7.11 18.81
CA ASP A 447 27.72 6.08 17.81
C ASP A 447 27.55 6.71 16.42
N LEU A 448 28.68 6.97 15.78
CA LEU A 448 28.74 7.57 14.44
C LEU A 448 28.15 6.66 13.37
N LEU A 449 28.22 5.33 13.53
CA LEU A 449 27.73 4.39 12.52
C LEU A 449 26.20 4.37 12.47
N SER A 450 25.54 4.32 13.63
CA SER A 450 24.08 4.42 13.69
C SER A 450 23.59 5.78 13.22
N TRP A 451 24.32 6.87 13.52
CA TRP A 451 23.98 8.19 13.00
C TRP A 451 24.06 8.28 11.48
N LEU A 452 25.15 7.76 10.88
CA LEU A 452 25.29 7.66 9.43
C LEU A 452 24.19 6.78 8.82
N GLY A 453 23.85 5.67 9.47
CA GLY A 453 22.75 4.79 9.07
C GLY A 453 21.42 5.50 8.98
N ILE A 454 21.05 6.26 10.03
CA ILE A 454 19.85 7.09 10.04
C ILE A 454 19.88 8.10 8.88
N LEU A 455 21.03 8.74 8.62
CA LEU A 455 21.20 9.71 7.53
C LEU A 455 21.01 9.07 6.14
N MET A 456 21.53 7.85 5.92
CA MET A 456 21.27 7.14 4.67
C MET A 456 19.79 6.77 4.52
N GLY A 457 19.14 6.38 5.62
CA GLY A 457 17.69 6.18 5.68
C GLY A 457 16.88 7.42 5.31
N THR A 458 17.28 8.61 5.78
CA THR A 458 16.57 9.87 5.46
C THR A 458 16.68 10.27 4.00
N LEU A 459 17.71 9.82 3.28
CA LEU A 459 17.84 9.97 1.83
C LEU A 459 17.03 8.91 1.06
N PHE A 460 17.00 7.68 1.56
CA PHE A 460 16.30 6.56 0.94
C PHE A 460 14.79 6.78 0.85
N VAL A 461 14.14 7.16 1.97
CA VAL A 461 12.67 7.21 2.02
C VAL A 461 12.04 8.22 1.04
N PRO A 462 12.50 9.48 0.96
CA PRO A 462 11.99 10.44 -0.02
C PRO A 462 12.29 10.03 -1.47
N SER A 463 13.42 9.36 -1.70
CA SER A 463 13.79 8.84 -3.03
C SER A 463 12.85 7.72 -3.47
N LEU A 464 12.48 6.82 -2.55
CA LEU A 464 11.46 5.79 -2.77
C LEU A 464 10.08 6.41 -3.04
N ALA A 465 9.69 7.42 -2.28
CA ALA A 465 8.42 8.13 -2.44
C ALA A 465 8.30 8.79 -3.82
N LEU A 466 9.35 9.49 -4.25
CA LEU A 466 9.39 10.11 -5.57
C LEU A 466 9.31 9.09 -6.69
N ALA A 467 10.15 8.05 -6.66
CA ALA A 467 10.16 7.01 -7.68
C ALA A 467 8.78 6.34 -7.79
N CYS A 468 8.19 5.94 -6.66
CA CYS A 468 6.86 5.34 -6.66
C CYS A 468 5.80 6.26 -7.26
N GLY A 469 5.78 7.55 -6.88
CA GLY A 469 4.75 8.46 -7.39
C GLY A 469 4.94 8.87 -8.84
N VAL A 470 6.18 8.98 -9.35
CA VAL A 470 6.45 9.28 -10.77
C VAL A 470 6.01 8.13 -11.68
N TRP A 471 6.33 6.88 -11.31
CA TRP A 471 6.04 5.71 -12.15
C TRP A 471 4.60 5.21 -12.03
N SER A 472 3.98 5.35 -10.85
CA SER A 472 2.60 4.88 -10.65
C SER A 472 1.54 5.97 -10.87
N GLY A 473 1.94 7.24 -10.95
CA GLY A 473 1.04 8.39 -10.98
C GLY A 473 0.20 8.56 -9.71
N ASN A 474 0.54 7.88 -8.61
CA ASN A 474 -0.18 7.97 -7.34
C ASN A 474 0.72 7.72 -6.12
N GLY A 475 0.34 8.26 -4.96
CA GLY A 475 1.08 8.08 -3.72
C GLY A 475 0.86 6.73 -3.01
N ARG A 476 -0.06 5.89 -3.51
CA ARG A 476 -0.49 4.66 -2.80
C ARG A 476 0.53 3.54 -2.90
N LEU A 477 1.23 3.43 -4.02
CA LEU A 477 2.30 2.44 -4.18
C LEU A 477 3.41 2.66 -3.13
N PHE A 478 3.79 3.92 -2.91
CA PHE A 478 4.73 4.28 -1.84
C PHE A 478 4.20 3.85 -0.47
N LEU A 479 2.95 4.17 -0.14
CA LEU A 479 2.38 3.82 1.16
C LEU A 479 2.49 2.32 1.44
N VAL A 480 2.11 1.46 0.50
CA VAL A 480 2.15 0.00 0.71
C VAL A 480 3.59 -0.51 0.82
N LEU A 481 4.45 -0.15 -0.12
CA LEU A 481 5.83 -0.61 -0.14
C LEU A 481 6.60 -0.13 1.09
N TYR A 482 6.44 1.15 1.45
CA TYR A 482 7.10 1.73 2.61
C TYR A 482 6.61 1.13 3.92
N LEU A 483 5.30 0.93 4.09
CA LEU A 483 4.77 0.33 5.32
C LEU A 483 5.21 -1.12 5.51
N LEU A 484 5.32 -1.91 4.42
CA LEU A 484 5.93 -3.24 4.47
C LEU A 484 7.41 -3.19 4.82
N TRP A 485 8.17 -2.31 4.17
CA TRP A 485 9.60 -2.15 4.43
C TRP A 485 9.86 -1.73 5.88
N TRP A 486 9.07 -0.77 6.37
CA TRP A 486 9.04 -0.32 7.75
C TRP A 486 8.72 -1.45 8.71
N LEU A 487 7.70 -2.26 8.42
CA LEU A 487 7.34 -3.40 9.26
C LEU A 487 8.46 -4.43 9.32
N SER A 488 9.07 -4.77 8.18
CA SER A 488 10.20 -5.70 8.13
C SER A 488 11.41 -5.18 8.94
N ALA A 489 11.71 -3.89 8.86
CA ALA A 489 12.72 -3.24 9.70
C ALA A 489 12.37 -3.33 11.19
N ALA A 490 11.13 -2.99 11.55
CA ALA A 490 10.65 -2.96 12.93
C ALA A 490 10.62 -4.35 13.60
N VAL A 491 10.40 -5.42 12.82
CA VAL A 491 10.48 -6.83 13.26
C VAL A 491 11.94 -7.28 13.47
N GLY A 492 12.93 -6.48 13.05
CA GLY A 492 14.35 -6.75 13.25
C GLY A 492 15.03 -7.43 12.07
N ASN A 493 14.44 -7.41 10.87
CA ASN A 493 15.11 -7.92 9.68
C ASN A 493 16.25 -6.98 9.26
N ARG A 494 17.49 -7.42 9.47
CA ARG A 494 18.71 -6.66 9.17
C ARG A 494 18.79 -6.15 7.73
N TRP A 495 18.32 -6.90 6.74
CA TRP A 495 18.38 -6.46 5.34
C TRP A 495 17.41 -5.31 5.05
N PHE A 496 16.29 -5.27 5.76
CA PHE A 496 15.26 -4.25 5.62
C PHE A 496 15.42 -3.07 6.60
N ASP A 497 16.41 -3.13 7.49
CA ASP A 497 16.70 -2.10 8.49
C ASP A 497 17.39 -0.86 7.89
N PHE A 498 16.62 -0.04 7.18
CA PHE A 498 17.06 1.26 6.65
C PHE A 498 17.24 2.33 7.75
N MET A 499 16.76 2.04 8.96
CA MET A 499 16.79 2.95 10.10
C MET A 499 18.08 2.82 10.93
N ALA A 500 18.85 1.75 10.68
CA ALA A 500 19.98 1.32 11.49
C ALA A 500 19.62 1.19 12.98
N ILE A 501 18.48 0.56 13.27
CA ILE A 501 18.02 0.32 14.65
C ILE A 501 18.96 -0.65 15.37
N ASN A 502 19.38 -1.71 14.66
CA ASN A 502 20.27 -2.70 15.23
C ASN A 502 21.73 -2.28 14.99
N ALA A 503 22.54 -2.29 16.06
CA ALA A 503 23.98 -1.99 15.96
C ALA A 503 24.70 -2.90 14.95
N GLU A 504 24.28 -4.16 14.84
CA GLU A 504 24.79 -5.10 13.84
C GLU A 504 24.53 -4.65 12.39
N THR A 505 23.38 -4.00 12.14
CA THR A 505 23.05 -3.44 10.82
C THR A 505 24.04 -2.33 10.47
N ALA A 506 24.32 -1.44 11.42
CA ALA A 506 25.19 -0.28 11.21
C ALA A 506 26.63 -0.69 10.81
N VAL A 507 27.13 -1.80 11.37
CA VAL A 507 28.47 -2.35 11.07
C VAL A 507 28.50 -3.14 9.76
N SER A 508 27.35 -3.70 9.32
CA SER A 508 27.28 -4.65 8.22
C SER A 508 27.36 -4.11 6.79
N GLY A 509 27.57 -2.81 6.62
CA GLY A 509 27.56 -2.15 5.30
C GLY A 509 26.16 -1.99 4.69
N VAL A 510 25.10 -2.47 5.33
CA VAL A 510 23.69 -2.29 4.90
C VAL A 510 23.33 -0.80 4.70
N PRO A 511 23.75 0.16 5.54
CA PRO A 511 23.53 1.57 5.27
C PRO A 511 24.05 2.07 3.91
N LEU A 512 25.19 1.54 3.44
CA LEU A 512 25.76 1.89 2.14
C LEU A 512 24.91 1.33 0.99
N LEU A 513 24.32 0.14 1.17
CA LEU A 513 23.36 -0.41 0.23
C LEU A 513 22.13 0.49 0.11
N TYR A 514 21.64 1.05 1.22
CA TYR A 514 20.52 2.00 1.19
C TYR A 514 20.87 3.32 0.51
N LEU A 515 22.10 3.81 0.68
CA LEU A 515 22.58 4.96 -0.09
C LEU A 515 22.60 4.65 -1.59
N ALA A 516 23.16 3.51 -1.99
CA ALA A 516 23.18 3.08 -3.38
C ALA A 516 21.75 2.92 -3.94
N ALA A 517 20.84 2.34 -3.15
CA ALA A 517 19.42 2.22 -3.51
C ALA A 517 18.76 3.59 -3.66
N ALA A 518 19.04 4.56 -2.77
CA ALA A 518 18.52 5.91 -2.87
C ALA A 518 18.96 6.59 -4.17
N VAL A 519 20.24 6.46 -4.54
CA VAL A 519 20.78 6.98 -5.81
C VAL A 519 20.11 6.31 -7.01
N CYS A 520 19.97 4.97 -6.99
CA CYS A 520 19.28 4.23 -8.06
C CYS A 520 17.81 4.67 -8.19
N LEU A 521 17.09 4.83 -7.09
CA LEU A 521 15.70 5.29 -7.07
C LEU A 521 15.57 6.72 -7.60
N LEU A 522 16.51 7.61 -7.29
CA LEU A 522 16.57 8.96 -7.86
C LEU A 522 16.79 8.93 -9.37
N LEU A 523 17.71 8.09 -9.86
CA LEU A 523 17.94 7.93 -11.30
C LEU A 523 16.69 7.39 -12.00
N LEU A 524 16.02 6.38 -11.42
CA LEU A 524 14.76 5.85 -11.94
C LEU A 524 13.65 6.91 -11.95
N ALA A 525 13.53 7.71 -10.87
CA ALA A 525 12.56 8.79 -10.80
C ALA A 525 12.86 9.87 -11.86
N TYR A 526 14.13 10.20 -12.07
CA TYR A 526 14.57 11.16 -13.09
C TYR A 526 14.23 10.69 -14.51
N ILE A 527 14.49 9.42 -14.82
CA ILE A 527 14.15 8.80 -16.11
C ILE A 527 12.64 8.81 -16.33
N GLY A 528 11.86 8.40 -15.32
CA GLY A 528 10.40 8.34 -15.40
C GLY A 528 9.74 9.72 -15.54
N GLN A 529 10.36 10.77 -14.99
CA GLN A 529 9.85 12.12 -15.20
C GLN A 529 10.16 12.62 -16.61
N ARG A 530 11.35 12.33 -17.14
CA ARG A 530 11.72 12.70 -18.51
C ARG A 530 10.81 12.06 -19.56
N SER A 531 10.37 10.82 -19.38
CA SER A 531 9.41 10.20 -20.29
C SER A 531 8.04 10.88 -20.23
N ASN A 532 7.57 11.23 -19.03
CA ASN A 532 6.31 11.95 -18.82
C ASN A 532 6.31 13.38 -19.40
N ASP A 533 7.48 14.05 -19.44
CA ASP A 533 7.67 15.37 -20.06
C ASP A 533 7.53 15.32 -21.60
N LEU A 534 7.83 14.18 -22.23
CA LEU A 534 7.81 14.04 -23.70
C LEU A 534 6.43 13.65 -24.25
N THR A 535 5.54 13.16 -23.39
CA THR A 535 4.20 12.66 -23.75
C THR A 535 3.06 13.61 -23.40
N GLY A 536 3.33 14.70 -22.68
CA GLY A 536 2.34 15.72 -22.31
C GLY A 536 2.72 17.06 -22.89
#